data_AF-A0A171DGS1-F1
#
_entry.id   AF-A0A171DGS1-F1
#
_cell.length_a   1.000
_cell.length_b   1.000
_cell.length_c   1.000
_cell.angle_alpha   90.00
_cell.angle_beta   90.00
_cell.angle_gamma   90.00
#
_symmetry.space_group_name_H-M   'P 1'
#
loop_
_entity.id
_entity.type
_entity.pdbx_description
1 polymer ?
#
loop_
_entity_poly.entity_id
_entity_poly.type
_entity_poly.pdbx_seq_one_letter_code
_entity_poly.pdbx_strand_id
1 'polypeptide(L)'
;MTAHAIRRWFSPEVLRSSVWRLGLHATSLLLPLLLWLVVSHAQVVDPAFLPSPAQVIESLWSMARSGILMADAAASIRRVMLGFLLAVVVGVPLGILMGSFATIRALLEPLSGFLRYIPAAAFTPLLIIYLGIDE
;
A
#
# COMPACT_ATOMS: atom_id res chain seq x y z
N MET A 1 -24.06 -28.78 -30.18
CA MET A 1 -24.60 -29.29 -28.89
C MET A 1 -23.77 -28.85 -27.67
N THR A 2 -23.20 -27.63 -27.63
CA THR A 2 -22.14 -27.31 -26.62
C THR A 2 -22.09 -25.86 -26.13
N ALA A 3 -23.17 -25.06 -26.27
CA ALA A 3 -23.20 -23.68 -25.74
C ALA A 3 -24.07 -23.51 -24.48
N HIS A 4 -25.01 -24.44 -24.21
CA HIS A 4 -25.96 -24.31 -23.11
C HIS A 4 -25.40 -24.69 -21.73
N ALA A 5 -24.34 -25.50 -21.68
CA ALA A 5 -23.79 -26.00 -20.42
C ALA A 5 -23.05 -24.93 -19.61
N ILE A 6 -22.33 -24.02 -20.27
CA ILE A 6 -21.55 -22.97 -19.61
C ILE A 6 -22.45 -21.87 -19.03
N ARG A 7 -23.55 -21.55 -19.73
CA ARG A 7 -24.50 -20.49 -19.33
C ARG A 7 -25.25 -20.79 -18.03
N ARG A 8 -25.37 -22.07 -17.65
CA ARG A 8 -26.09 -22.51 -16.43
C ARG A 8 -25.33 -22.19 -15.14
N TRP A 9 -23.99 -22.17 -15.18
CA TRP A 9 -23.13 -21.82 -14.03
C TRP A 9 -23.18 -20.33 -13.67
N PHE A 10 -23.53 -19.48 -14.65
CA PHE A 10 -23.71 -18.04 -14.48
C PHE A 10 -25.19 -17.64 -14.38
N SER A 11 -26.07 -18.55 -13.96
CA SER A 11 -27.45 -18.21 -13.67
C SER A 11 -27.54 -17.48 -12.31
N PRO A 12 -28.23 -16.32 -12.22
CA PRO A 12 -28.27 -15.51 -11.00
C PRO A 12 -28.88 -16.20 -9.78
N GLU A 13 -29.57 -17.34 -9.96
CA GLU A 13 -30.15 -18.16 -8.89
C GLU A 13 -29.09 -18.99 -8.13
N VAL A 14 -28.08 -19.55 -8.82
CA VAL A 14 -26.99 -20.33 -8.20
C VAL A 14 -26.04 -19.42 -7.40
N LEU A 15 -25.77 -18.23 -7.94
CA LEU A 15 -24.99 -17.16 -7.30
C LEU A 15 -25.66 -16.58 -6.03
N ARG A 16 -26.94 -16.89 -5.79
CA ARG A 16 -27.72 -16.39 -4.65
C ARG A 16 -27.56 -17.24 -3.39
N SER A 17 -27.13 -18.49 -3.51
CA SER A 17 -26.91 -19.38 -2.35
C SER A 17 -25.67 -18.95 -1.54
N SER A 18 -25.78 -18.93 -0.20
CA SER A 18 -24.67 -18.52 0.67
C SER A 18 -23.43 -19.41 0.52
N VAL A 19 -23.61 -20.68 0.15
CA VAL A 19 -22.54 -21.66 -0.08
C VAL A 19 -21.69 -21.30 -1.31
N TRP A 20 -22.32 -20.85 -2.40
CA TRP A 20 -21.59 -20.48 -3.61
C TRP A 20 -20.76 -19.20 -3.42
N ARG A 21 -21.32 -18.20 -2.73
CA ARG A 21 -20.56 -17.00 -2.34
C ARG A 21 -19.35 -17.35 -1.47
N LEU A 22 -19.54 -18.21 -0.47
CA LEU A 22 -18.45 -18.65 0.41
C LEU A 22 -17.35 -19.38 -0.37
N GLY A 23 -17.73 -20.23 -1.33
CA GLY A 23 -16.79 -20.91 -2.22
C GLY A 23 -15.97 -19.97 -3.10
N LEU A 24 -16.60 -18.92 -3.64
CA LEU A 24 -15.90 -17.88 -4.42
C LEU A 24 -14.92 -17.07 -3.56
N HIS A 25 -15.33 -16.67 -2.35
CA HIS A 25 -14.45 -15.96 -1.41
C HIS A 25 -13.26 -16.82 -0.97
N ALA A 26 -13.51 -18.09 -0.62
CA ALA A 26 -12.45 -19.02 -0.26
C ALA A 26 -11.48 -19.22 -1.43
N THR A 27 -11.99 -19.40 -2.65
CA THR A 27 -11.15 -19.55 -3.86
C THR A 27 -10.31 -18.30 -4.12
N SER A 28 -10.89 -17.11 -3.98
CA SER A 28 -10.18 -15.84 -4.16
C SER A 28 -9.01 -15.66 -3.18
N LEU A 29 -9.09 -16.22 -1.98
CA LEU A 29 -8.03 -16.16 -0.97
C LEU A 29 -7.04 -17.32 -1.09
N LEU A 30 -7.53 -18.54 -1.28
CA LEU A 30 -6.70 -19.74 -1.28
C LEU A 30 -5.91 -19.91 -2.58
N LEU A 31 -6.47 -19.51 -3.73
CA LEU A 31 -5.81 -19.70 -5.01
C LEU A 31 -4.45 -18.96 -5.08
N PRO A 32 -4.33 -17.67 -4.72
CA PRO A 32 -3.03 -16.99 -4.69
C PRO A 32 -2.06 -17.58 -3.66
N LEU A 33 -2.56 -18.01 -2.49
CA LEU A 33 -1.72 -18.60 -1.43
C LEU A 33 -1.13 -19.95 -1.86
N LEU A 34 -1.95 -20.80 -2.48
CA LEU A 34 -1.50 -22.08 -3.03
C LEU A 34 -0.52 -21.87 -4.18
N LEU A 35 -0.81 -20.91 -5.07
CA LEU A 35 0.11 -20.55 -6.15
C LEU A 35 1.46 -20.07 -5.60
N TRP A 36 1.45 -19.19 -4.59
CA TRP A 36 2.67 -18.72 -3.94
C TRP A 36 3.45 -19.88 -3.34
N LEU A 37 2.79 -20.78 -2.60
CA LEU A 37 3.43 -21.94 -1.99
C LEU A 37 4.07 -22.87 -3.04
N VAL A 38 3.35 -23.18 -4.11
CA VAL A 38 3.84 -24.06 -5.18
C VAL A 38 5.01 -23.43 -5.91
N VAL A 39 4.89 -22.16 -6.32
CA VAL A 39 5.93 -21.46 -7.09
C VAL A 39 7.18 -21.24 -6.24
N SER A 40 7.02 -20.89 -4.95
CA SER A 40 8.17 -20.70 -4.06
C SER A 40 8.93 -22.00 -3.80
N HIS A 41 8.24 -23.15 -3.68
CA HIS A 41 8.87 -24.45 -3.45
C HIS A 41 9.45 -25.06 -4.72
N ALA A 42 8.88 -24.75 -5.88
CA ALA A 42 9.40 -25.21 -7.17
C ALA A 42 10.76 -24.56 -7.53
N GLN A 43 11.24 -23.57 -6.75
CA GLN A 43 12.50 -22.85 -6.95
C GLN A 43 12.69 -22.29 -8.37
N VAL A 44 11.59 -21.97 -9.04
CA VAL A 44 11.59 -21.38 -10.39
C VAL A 44 12.00 -19.92 -10.34
N VAL A 45 11.83 -19.26 -9.19
CA VAL A 45 12.20 -17.87 -8.92
C VAL A 45 13.22 -17.85 -7.80
N ASP A 46 14.21 -16.96 -7.91
CA ASP A 46 15.23 -16.77 -6.89
C ASP A 46 14.57 -16.44 -5.52
N PRO A 47 14.90 -17.16 -4.44
CA PRO A 47 14.36 -16.93 -3.10
C PRO A 47 14.54 -15.50 -2.57
N ALA A 48 15.49 -14.73 -3.10
CA ALA A 48 15.64 -13.31 -2.76
C ALA A 48 14.44 -12.47 -3.23
N PHE A 49 13.79 -12.87 -4.33
CA PHE A 49 12.61 -12.20 -4.87
C PHE A 49 11.29 -12.88 -4.46
N LEU A 50 11.29 -14.21 -4.31
CA LEU A 50 10.10 -14.96 -3.89
C LEU A 50 10.42 -15.96 -2.77
N PRO A 51 10.62 -15.47 -1.53
CA PRO A 51 10.82 -16.35 -0.38
C PRO A 51 9.59 -17.22 -0.12
N SER A 52 9.82 -18.42 0.38
CA SER A 52 8.73 -19.32 0.77
C SER A 52 7.98 -18.76 2.00
N PRO A 53 6.70 -19.11 2.19
CA PRO A 53 5.95 -18.68 3.36
C PRO A 53 6.64 -19.03 4.69
N ALA A 54 7.34 -20.18 4.76
CA ALA A 54 8.10 -20.58 5.94
C ALA A 54 9.29 -19.64 6.20
N GLN A 55 10.04 -19.29 5.15
CA GLN A 55 11.17 -18.35 5.25
C GLN A 55 10.71 -16.96 5.69
N VAL A 56 9.54 -16.50 5.23
CA VAL A 56 8.95 -15.23 5.66
C VAL A 56 8.63 -15.24 7.16
N ILE A 57 8.00 -16.32 7.65
CA ILE A 57 7.66 -16.46 9.08
C ILE A 57 8.92 -16.54 9.94
N GLU A 58 9.92 -17.31 9.50
CA GLU A 58 11.20 -17.43 10.21
C GLU A 58 11.94 -16.09 10.28
N SER A 59 12.00 -15.36 9.16
CA SER A 59 12.62 -14.03 9.09
C SER A 59 11.89 -13.04 9.98
N LEU A 60 10.55 -13.03 9.95
CA LEU A 60 9.72 -12.19 10.82
C LEU A 60 10.03 -12.44 12.30
N TRP A 61 10.09 -13.71 12.71
CA TRP A 61 10.39 -14.09 14.08
C TRP A 61 11.82 -13.73 14.49
N SER A 62 12.79 -13.95 13.61
CA SER A 62 14.18 -13.59 13.81
C SER A 62 14.34 -12.08 14.00
N MET A 63 13.76 -11.27 13.11
CA MET A 63 13.80 -9.80 13.18
C MET A 63 13.04 -9.24 14.39
N ALA A 64 11.95 -9.90 14.80
CA ALA A 64 11.22 -9.54 16.01
C ALA A 64 12.07 -9.78 17.26
N ARG A 65 12.76 -10.93 17.35
CA ARG A 65 13.64 -11.26 18.50
C ARG A 65 14.92 -10.43 18.54
N SER A 66 15.50 -10.11 17.39
CA SER A 66 16.71 -9.28 17.32
C SER A 66 16.42 -7.80 17.63
N GLY A 67 15.15 -7.40 17.73
CA GLY A 67 14.73 -6.02 17.96
C GLY A 67 14.80 -5.14 16.71
N ILE A 68 15.36 -5.64 15.60
CA ILE A 68 15.49 -4.91 14.33
C ILE A 68 14.12 -4.49 13.81
N LEU A 69 13.14 -5.40 13.87
CA LEU A 69 11.78 -5.10 13.39
C LEU A 69 11.17 -3.90 14.14
N MET A 70 11.38 -3.82 15.46
CA MET A 70 10.90 -2.68 16.24
C MET A 70 11.69 -1.41 15.99
N ALA A 71 13.02 -1.52 15.86
CA ALA A 71 13.86 -0.37 15.56
C ALA A 71 13.47 0.27 14.20
N ASP A 72 13.29 -0.54 13.17
CA ASP A 72 12.91 -0.08 11.83
C ASP A 72 11.48 0.49 11.80
N ALA A 73 10.54 -0.19 12.48
CA ALA A 73 9.18 0.31 12.61
C ALA A 73 9.15 1.66 13.34
N ALA A 74 9.87 1.79 14.45
CA ALA A 74 9.96 3.04 15.21
C ALA A 74 10.64 4.14 14.39
N ALA A 75 11.70 3.84 13.64
CA ALA A 75 12.34 4.79 12.75
C ALA A 75 11.39 5.28 11.66
N SER A 76 10.63 4.38 11.03
CA SER A 76 9.61 4.72 10.03
C SER A 76 8.50 5.60 10.62
N ILE A 77 7.93 5.19 11.75
CA ILE A 77 6.90 5.96 12.47
C ILE A 77 7.42 7.34 12.81
N ARG A 78 8.63 7.45 13.36
CA ARG A 78 9.25 8.74 13.71
C ARG A 78 9.35 9.66 12.50
N ARG A 79 9.82 9.15 11.35
CA ARG A 79 9.93 9.94 10.12
C ARG A 79 8.56 10.46 9.66
N VAL A 80 7.54 9.59 9.64
CA VAL A 80 6.17 9.96 9.26
C VAL A 80 5.58 10.99 10.22
N MET A 81 5.76 10.80 11.53
CA MET A 81 5.24 11.72 12.55
C MET A 81 5.91 13.09 12.50
N LEU A 82 7.23 13.15 12.29
CA LEU A 82 7.94 14.42 12.12
C LEU A 82 7.47 15.16 10.86
N GLY A 83 7.36 14.45 9.72
CA GLY A 83 6.84 15.04 8.48
C GLY A 83 5.40 15.54 8.64
N PHE A 84 4.55 14.76 9.30
CA PHE A 84 3.18 15.15 9.59
C PHE A 84 3.10 16.39 10.50
N LEU A 85 3.89 16.43 11.57
CA LEU A 85 3.89 17.57 12.49
C LEU A 85 4.34 18.86 11.79
N LEU A 86 5.39 18.79 10.98
CA LEU A 86 5.82 19.92 10.16
C LEU A 86 4.73 20.36 9.17
N ALA A 87 4.05 19.41 8.53
CA ALA A 87 2.94 19.71 7.64
C ALA A 87 1.76 20.35 8.38
N VAL A 88 1.47 19.94 9.62
CA VAL A 88 0.42 20.56 10.45
C VAL A 88 0.80 21.98 10.83
N VAL A 89 2.02 22.20 11.32
CA VAL A 89 2.52 23.52 11.75
C VAL A 89 2.45 24.54 10.62
N VAL A 90 2.64 24.13 9.37
CA VAL A 90 2.57 25.03 8.21
C VAL A 90 1.17 25.05 7.59
N GLY A 91 0.61 23.88 7.32
CA GLY A 91 -0.64 23.71 6.58
C GLY A 91 -1.88 24.18 7.33
N VAL A 92 -1.95 23.98 8.64
CA VAL A 92 -3.12 24.42 9.43
C VAL A 92 -3.20 25.94 9.49
N PRO A 93 -2.15 26.69 9.85
CA PRO A 93 -2.20 28.15 9.81
C PRO A 93 -2.52 28.70 8.41
N LEU A 94 -1.91 28.15 7.35
CA LEU A 94 -2.22 28.57 5.98
C LEU A 94 -3.68 28.29 5.61
N GLY A 95 -4.22 27.13 5.99
CA GLY A 95 -5.62 26.78 5.79
C GLY A 95 -6.57 27.72 6.53
N ILE A 96 -6.25 28.08 7.77
CA ILE A 96 -7.02 29.06 8.56
C ILE A 96 -6.98 30.42 7.87
N LEU A 97 -5.80 30.89 7.45
CA LEU A 97 -5.64 32.17 6.74
C LEU A 97 -6.44 32.22 5.42
N MET A 98 -6.43 31.14 4.64
CA MET A 98 -7.25 31.01 3.44
C MET A 98 -8.75 31.00 3.78
N GLY A 99 -9.15 30.44 4.92
CA GLY A 99 -10.54 30.46 5.38
C GLY A 99 -11.00 31.82 5.89
N SER A 100 -10.10 32.60 6.49
CA SER A 100 -10.42 33.91 7.09
C SER A 100 -10.32 35.08 6.12
N PHE A 101 -9.44 35.01 5.10
CA PHE A 101 -9.17 36.14 4.21
C PHE A 101 -9.34 35.77 2.73
N ALA A 102 -10.30 36.40 2.06
CA ALA A 102 -10.57 36.17 0.63
C ALA A 102 -9.36 36.44 -0.27
N THR A 103 -8.52 37.44 0.08
CA THR A 103 -7.29 37.76 -0.66
C THR A 103 -6.26 36.63 -0.58
N ILE A 104 -6.06 36.06 0.62
CA ILE A 104 -5.10 34.95 0.81
C ILE A 104 -5.59 33.70 0.11
N ARG A 105 -6.90 33.42 0.17
CA ARG A 105 -7.52 32.34 -0.59
C ARG A 105 -7.24 32.49 -2.08
N ALA A 106 -7.56 33.63 -2.67
CA ALA A 106 -7.38 33.86 -4.10
C ALA A 106 -5.92 33.67 -4.56
N LEU A 107 -4.95 34.00 -3.70
CA LEU A 107 -3.52 33.82 -3.98
C LEU A 107 -3.08 32.35 -3.89
N LEU A 108 -3.48 31.63 -2.84
CA LEU A 108 -2.97 30.30 -2.53
C LEU A 108 -3.78 29.15 -3.14
N GLU A 109 -5.04 29.40 -3.51
CA GLU A 109 -5.94 28.38 -4.06
C GLU A 109 -5.38 27.74 -5.35
N PRO A 110 -4.83 28.49 -6.35
CA PRO A 110 -4.20 27.89 -7.53
C PRO A 110 -2.99 27.01 -7.18
N LEU A 111 -2.13 27.46 -6.26
CA LEU A 111 -0.95 26.71 -5.81
C LEU A 111 -1.34 25.43 -5.09
N SER A 112 -2.33 25.49 -4.20
CA SER A 112 -2.86 24.32 -3.50
C SER A 112 -3.47 23.30 -4.48
N GLY A 113 -4.15 23.79 -5.52
CA GLY A 113 -4.70 22.97 -6.59
C GLY A 113 -3.61 22.18 -7.28
N PHE A 114 -2.53 22.85 -7.70
CA PHE A 114 -1.37 22.23 -8.33
C PHE A 114 -0.66 21.21 -7.44
N LEU A 115 -0.31 21.60 -6.20
CA LEU A 115 0.43 20.75 -5.27
C LEU A 115 -0.34 19.48 -4.90
N ARG A 116 -1.68 19.52 -4.84
CA ARG A 116 -2.51 18.36 -4.51
C ARG A 116 -2.45 17.24 -5.55
N TYR A 117 -2.10 17.55 -6.80
CA TYR A 117 -2.00 16.54 -7.87
C TYR A 117 -0.59 15.99 -8.05
N ILE A 118 0.43 16.57 -7.42
CA ILE A 118 1.78 16.03 -7.49
C ILE A 118 1.90 14.88 -6.49
N PRO A 119 2.22 13.65 -6.93
CA PRO A 119 2.43 12.54 -6.02
C PRO A 119 3.68 12.78 -5.18
N ALA A 120 3.62 12.47 -3.88
CA ALA A 120 4.76 12.64 -2.96
C ALA A 120 6.04 11.95 -3.46
N ALA A 121 5.90 10.80 -4.13
CA ALA A 121 7.00 10.04 -4.70
C ALA A 121 7.78 10.78 -5.81
N ALA A 122 7.17 11.78 -6.47
CA ALA A 122 7.87 12.60 -7.48
C ALA A 122 8.94 13.51 -6.85
N PHE A 123 8.81 13.84 -5.56
CA PHE A 123 9.79 14.66 -4.85
C PHE A 123 11.01 13.86 -4.41
N THR A 124 10.92 12.53 -4.27
CA THR A 124 12.04 11.68 -3.83
C THR A 124 13.33 11.93 -4.62
N PRO A 125 13.37 11.83 -5.96
CA PRO A 125 14.60 12.09 -6.71
C PRO A 125 15.08 13.55 -6.64
N LEU A 126 14.16 14.52 -6.64
CA LEU A 126 14.49 15.95 -6.55
C LEU A 126 15.19 16.26 -5.21
N LEU A 127 14.65 15.73 -4.12
CA LEU A 127 15.18 15.91 -2.77
C LEU A 127 16.55 15.23 -2.64
N ILE A 128 16.74 14.05 -3.23
CA ILE A 128 18.05 13.38 -3.26
C ILE A 128 19.10 14.24 -3.98
N ILE A 129 18.76 14.84 -5.13
CA ILE A 129 19.70 15.69 -5.87
C ILE A 129 20.01 16.97 -5.10
N TYR A 130 19.01 17.58 -4.46
CA TYR A 130 19.16 18.89 -3.84
C TYR A 130 19.77 18.83 -2.43
N LEU A 131 19.40 17.83 -1.64
CA LEU A 131 19.89 17.64 -0.27
C LEU A 131 21.13 16.73 -0.22
N GLY A 132 21.44 16.05 -1.31
CA GLY A 132 22.47 15.01 -1.34
C GLY A 132 21.99 13.71 -0.69
N ILE A 133 22.64 12.61 -1.06
CA ILE A 133 22.66 11.37 -0.28
C ILE A 133 23.94 11.44 0.53
N ASP A 134 23.92 12.21 1.62
CA ASP A 134 24.99 12.12 2.60
C ASP A 134 24.82 10.79 3.35
N GLU A 135 25.81 9.93 3.15
CA GLU A 135 26.25 8.95 4.15
C GLU A 135 26.84 9.69 5.36
#